data_AF-A0A2A2LCM8-F1
#
_entry.id   AF-A0A2A2LCM8-F1
#
_cell.length_a   1.000
_cell.length_b   1.000
_cell.length_c   1.000
_cell.angle_alpha   90.00
_cell.angle_beta   90.00
_cell.angle_gamma   90.00
#
_symmetry.space_group_name_H-M   'P 1'
#
loop_
_entity.id
_entity.type
_entity.pdbx_description
1 polymer ?
#
loop_
_entity_poly.entity_id
_entity_poly.type
_entity_poly.pdbx_seq_one_letter_code
_entity_poly.pdbx_strand_id
1 'polypeptide(L)'
;MTEFINWVFSTVPHFNFQFKRIANEFDVDWRGEYAQSLALLAAVVALASLLLLLTVIITWVCQCCSKQEVTGKSRRQVRRLTTVLFALSVICFFLLGFCIFGNEQVNRGVTRSIEGLNDVNKGLALAVAQGRTLNDTCYSGTKHIDELENIVHRKSKEKGINQTLVEEIDTLLTNLETNLDSVISQLRTLEHTLSDSKFLENTKSWAERIEIERWLILVFILSIAICVLFAGVIAFCRQSNKGAVLFSGIGLVIFILMWILVCLIFPATVALSDFCNNGGKFIKTQLKEPILTAFEYYKTCEAKPTHDNVPPVFHANNMSDALSGLQNTKSKLDALMMTTFNNSAEIANASALISVDATNSLKTIGALESGLACYAYKDDILAIHHGICDQAIIGASIIVLCLFLLGIFLFTLLIIVSKSWRLFSRLPNDYIEVDEQDPFFPPGNDSMIPVDIYGTHVFNPRTRERTEPSTNTTSATNAQDEPSTSLWNRTSNPTAPNASIPRSPYGETGGYNNFQDRYEV
;
A
#
# COMPACT_ATOMS: atom_id res chain seq x y z
N MET A 1 -9.38 -16.15 3.45
CA MET A 1 -7.95 -15.72 3.48
C MET A 1 -7.73 -14.74 4.61
N THR A 2 -8.51 -13.66 4.66
CA THR A 2 -8.50 -12.65 5.74
C THR A 2 -8.57 -13.25 7.14
N GLU A 3 -9.48 -14.18 7.41
CA GLU A 3 -9.59 -14.86 8.71
C GLU A 3 -8.29 -15.57 9.15
N PHE A 4 -7.59 -16.22 8.23
CA PHE A 4 -6.31 -16.86 8.51
C PHE A 4 -5.22 -15.83 8.82
N ILE A 5 -5.19 -14.72 8.08
CA ILE A 5 -4.28 -13.59 8.34
C ILE A 5 -4.55 -13.00 9.73
N ASN A 6 -5.82 -12.73 10.03
CA ASN A 6 -6.25 -12.23 11.34
C ASN A 6 -5.87 -13.19 12.46
N TRP A 7 -6.06 -14.49 12.27
CA TRP A 7 -5.66 -15.51 13.23
C TRP A 7 -4.14 -15.55 13.46
N VAL A 8 -3.32 -15.42 12.40
CA VAL A 8 -1.85 -15.37 12.50
C VAL A 8 -1.41 -14.15 13.32
N PHE A 9 -1.92 -12.96 13.02
CA PHE A 9 -1.54 -11.75 13.74
C PHE A 9 -2.12 -11.70 15.17
N SER A 10 -3.35 -12.17 15.40
CA SER A 10 -3.90 -12.29 16.76
C SER A 10 -3.21 -13.34 17.63
N THR A 11 -2.43 -14.25 17.03
CA THR A 11 -1.60 -15.21 17.79
C THR A 11 -0.34 -14.54 18.36
N VAL A 12 0.03 -13.34 17.89
CA VAL A 12 1.16 -12.57 18.44
C VAL A 12 0.84 -12.18 19.89
N PRO A 13 1.71 -12.53 20.86
CA PRO A 13 1.46 -12.27 22.27
C PRO A 13 1.83 -10.84 22.65
N HIS A 14 0.84 -10.07 23.11
CA HIS A 14 1.06 -8.72 23.63
C HIS A 14 1.55 -8.74 25.08
N PHE A 15 2.61 -7.99 25.35
CA PHE A 15 3.20 -7.80 26.68
C PHE A 15 3.40 -6.32 26.98
N ASN A 16 3.21 -5.88 28.22
CA ASN A 16 3.61 -4.53 28.64
C ASN A 16 5.10 -4.47 29.00
N PHE A 17 5.65 -3.29 29.36
CA PHE A 17 7.06 -3.17 29.79
C PHE A 17 7.41 -3.91 31.10
N GLN A 18 6.41 -4.42 31.85
CA GLN A 18 6.62 -5.31 32.99
C GLN A 18 6.65 -6.80 32.58
N PHE A 19 6.66 -7.09 31.26
CA PHE A 19 6.55 -8.43 30.67
C PHE A 19 5.31 -9.22 31.12
N LYS A 20 4.26 -8.52 31.54
CA LYS A 20 2.94 -9.12 31.80
C LYS A 20 2.18 -9.20 30.49
N ARG A 21 1.55 -10.36 30.22
CA ARG A 21 0.69 -10.54 29.06
C ARG A 21 -0.58 -9.70 29.22
N ILE A 22 -0.89 -8.90 28.22
CA ILE A 22 -2.13 -8.11 28.15
C ILE A 22 -3.12 -8.72 27.16
N ALA A 23 -4.34 -8.22 27.13
CA ALA A 23 -5.34 -8.62 26.15
C ALA A 23 -5.05 -8.00 24.77
N ASN A 24 -5.44 -8.69 23.70
CA ASN A 24 -5.35 -8.19 22.32
C ASN A 24 -6.55 -7.26 22.04
N GLU A 25 -6.61 -6.14 22.75
CA GLU A 25 -7.64 -5.11 22.55
C GLU A 25 -6.99 -3.88 21.96
N PHE A 26 -7.45 -3.46 20.78
CA PHE A 26 -6.93 -2.29 20.09
C PHE A 26 -7.23 -1.01 20.88
N ASP A 27 -6.18 -0.25 21.16
CA ASP A 27 -6.22 1.05 21.82
C ASP A 27 -5.25 2.02 21.13
N VAL A 28 -5.52 3.32 21.20
CA VAL A 28 -4.74 4.40 20.56
C VAL A 28 -4.05 5.28 21.62
N ASP A 29 -4.21 4.99 22.93
CA ASP A 29 -3.41 5.68 23.96
C ASP A 29 -1.91 5.32 23.85
N TRP A 30 -1.14 6.29 23.34
CA TRP A 30 0.32 6.25 23.24
C TRP A 30 1.05 6.02 24.57
N ARG A 31 0.39 6.24 25.71
CA ARG A 31 0.93 5.96 27.06
C ARG A 31 0.39 4.67 27.68
N GLY A 32 -0.64 4.07 27.08
CA GLY A 32 -1.29 2.85 27.52
C GLY A 32 -0.42 1.60 27.37
N GLU A 33 -0.84 0.50 27.99
CA GLU A 33 -0.10 -0.77 27.94
C GLU A 33 -0.03 -1.36 26.52
N TYR A 34 -1.03 -1.07 25.69
CA TYR A 34 -1.08 -1.53 24.30
C TYR A 34 0.05 -0.92 23.44
N ALA A 35 0.26 0.41 23.52
CA ALA A 35 1.36 1.08 22.83
C ALA A 35 2.75 0.56 23.29
N GLN A 36 2.90 0.23 24.57
CA GLN A 36 4.12 -0.42 25.09
C GLN A 36 4.35 -1.80 24.43
N SER A 37 3.29 -2.55 24.19
CA SER A 37 3.39 -3.87 23.55
C SER A 37 3.82 -3.81 22.09
N LEU A 38 3.28 -2.86 21.32
CA LEU A 38 3.71 -2.59 19.95
C LEU A 38 5.18 -2.12 19.91
N ALA A 39 5.59 -1.30 20.87
CA ALA A 39 7.00 -0.89 21.02
C ALA A 39 7.93 -2.06 21.38
N LEU A 40 7.47 -3.05 22.16
CA LEU A 40 8.24 -4.28 22.42
C LEU A 40 8.36 -5.17 21.17
N LEU A 41 7.30 -5.29 20.37
CA LEU A 41 7.36 -5.99 19.07
C LEU A 41 8.37 -5.32 18.12
N ALA A 42 8.34 -3.99 18.03
CA ALA A 42 9.35 -3.21 17.30
C ALA A 42 10.77 -3.47 17.84
N ALA A 43 10.95 -3.45 19.17
CA ALA A 43 12.24 -3.67 19.81
C ALA A 43 12.82 -5.07 19.56
N VAL A 44 12.00 -6.12 19.49
CA VAL A 44 12.44 -7.47 19.13
C VAL A 44 12.94 -7.53 17.68
N VAL A 45 12.24 -6.91 16.74
CA VAL A 45 12.67 -6.80 15.33
C VAL A 45 13.95 -5.95 15.22
N ALA A 46 14.05 -4.85 15.97
CA ALA A 46 15.23 -3.99 16.03
C ALA A 46 16.45 -4.72 16.59
N LEU A 47 16.29 -5.53 17.65
CA LEU A 47 17.36 -6.35 18.22
C LEU A 47 17.84 -7.41 17.22
N ALA A 48 16.92 -8.12 16.57
CA ALA A 48 17.26 -9.10 15.54
C ALA A 48 18.02 -8.47 14.36
N SER A 49 17.54 -7.33 13.85
CA SER A 49 18.21 -6.61 12.76
C SER A 49 19.57 -6.03 13.16
N LEU A 50 19.75 -5.57 14.40
CA LEU A 50 21.04 -5.13 14.93
C LEU A 50 22.05 -6.27 14.99
N LEU A 51 21.64 -7.47 15.44
CA LEU A 51 22.50 -8.66 15.46
C LEU A 51 22.91 -9.07 14.04
N LEU A 52 21.97 -9.07 13.09
CA LEU A 52 22.27 -9.34 11.69
C LEU A 52 23.24 -8.29 11.12
N LEU A 53 22.96 -6.99 11.30
CA LEU A 53 23.82 -5.88 10.87
C LEU A 53 25.24 -6.00 11.45
N LEU A 54 25.36 -6.28 12.75
CA LEU A 54 26.64 -6.49 13.43
C LEU A 54 27.43 -7.62 12.77
N THR A 55 26.81 -8.76 12.46
CA THR A 55 27.52 -9.86 11.77
C THR A 55 27.94 -9.49 10.35
N VAL A 56 27.14 -8.73 9.58
CA VAL A 56 27.58 -8.22 8.27
C VAL A 56 28.79 -7.30 8.44
N ILE A 57 28.72 -6.30 9.34
CA ILE A 57 29.81 -5.35 9.59
C ILE A 57 31.09 -6.08 10.04
N ILE A 58 31.00 -7.02 10.99
CA ILE A 58 32.16 -7.82 11.42
C ILE A 58 32.74 -8.60 10.24
N THR A 59 31.91 -9.31 9.44
CA THR A 59 32.45 -10.05 8.29
C THR A 59 33.09 -9.13 7.25
N TRP A 60 32.53 -7.95 7.00
CA TRP A 60 33.09 -6.95 6.10
C TRP A 60 34.44 -6.41 6.61
N VAL A 61 34.52 -5.98 7.88
CA VAL A 61 35.76 -5.50 8.50
C VAL A 61 36.84 -6.58 8.52
N CYS A 62 36.53 -7.81 8.95
CA CYS A 62 37.48 -8.92 8.94
C CYS A 62 38.03 -9.20 7.53
N GLN A 63 37.19 -9.10 6.50
CA GLN A 63 37.58 -9.34 5.10
C GLN A 63 38.25 -8.12 4.44
N CYS A 64 38.11 -6.92 5.00
CA CYS A 64 38.94 -5.76 4.67
C CYS A 64 40.34 -5.87 5.32
N CYS A 65 40.42 -6.23 6.60
CA CYS A 65 41.68 -6.30 7.35
C CYS A 65 42.52 -7.56 7.06
N SER A 66 41.91 -8.67 6.64
CA SER A 66 42.65 -9.90 6.34
C SER A 66 43.58 -9.74 5.13
N LYS A 67 44.86 -10.11 5.28
CA LYS A 67 45.79 -10.28 4.15
C LYS A 67 45.60 -11.68 3.55
N GLN A 68 44.50 -11.88 2.82
CA GLN A 68 44.30 -13.14 2.10
C GLN A 68 45.09 -13.13 0.79
N GLU A 69 46.13 -13.96 0.71
CA GLU A 69 46.87 -14.23 -0.51
C GLU A 69 45.94 -14.82 -1.58
N VAL A 70 46.07 -14.34 -2.82
CA VAL A 70 45.19 -14.71 -3.93
C VAL A 70 45.71 -15.96 -4.63
N THR A 71 45.97 -17.02 -3.87
CA THR A 71 46.51 -18.28 -4.38
C THR A 71 45.49 -19.00 -5.27
N GLY A 72 45.60 -18.82 -6.58
CA GLY A 72 45.15 -19.75 -7.62
C GLY A 72 43.71 -20.30 -7.53
N LYS A 73 42.71 -19.51 -7.12
CA LYS A 73 41.32 -20.01 -7.04
C LYS A 73 40.68 -20.14 -8.43
N SER A 74 40.13 -21.32 -8.72
CA SER A 74 39.65 -21.70 -10.05
C SER A 74 38.56 -20.78 -10.62
N ARG A 75 38.67 -20.46 -11.93
CA ARG A 75 37.64 -19.79 -12.75
C ARG A 75 36.24 -20.42 -12.61
N ARG A 76 36.17 -21.74 -12.31
CA ARG A 76 34.91 -22.46 -12.04
C ARG A 76 34.23 -21.99 -10.73
N GLN A 77 35.00 -21.65 -9.70
CA GLN A 77 34.50 -21.18 -8.41
C GLN A 77 33.88 -19.78 -8.52
N VAL A 78 34.55 -18.86 -9.22
CA VAL A 78 34.04 -17.51 -9.49
C VAL A 78 32.73 -17.59 -10.30
N ARG A 79 32.67 -18.45 -11.32
CA ARG A 79 31.44 -18.62 -12.12
C ARG A 79 30.25 -19.12 -11.28
N ARG A 80 30.46 -20.14 -10.42
CA ARG A 80 29.41 -20.65 -9.50
C ARG A 80 28.94 -19.56 -8.54
N LEU A 81 29.86 -18.80 -7.96
CA LEU A 81 29.58 -17.68 -7.06
C LEU A 81 28.73 -16.58 -7.74
N THR A 82 29.10 -16.15 -8.96
CA THR A 82 28.32 -15.18 -9.73
C THR A 82 26.90 -15.71 -10.02
N THR A 83 26.74 -16.99 -10.34
CA THR A 83 25.41 -17.60 -10.54
C THR A 83 24.55 -17.58 -9.27
N VAL A 84 25.12 -17.89 -8.10
CA VAL A 84 24.41 -17.82 -6.82
C VAL A 84 23.99 -16.39 -6.48
N LEU A 85 24.90 -15.41 -6.62
CA LEU A 85 24.57 -14.00 -6.38
C LEU A 85 23.49 -13.49 -7.34
N PHE A 86 23.55 -13.86 -8.62
CA PHE A 86 22.51 -13.53 -9.59
C PHE A 86 21.15 -14.11 -9.20
N ALA A 87 21.09 -15.39 -8.81
CA ALA A 87 19.84 -16.03 -8.37
C ALA A 87 19.26 -15.35 -7.11
N LEU A 88 20.10 -15.01 -6.13
CA LEU A 88 19.67 -14.27 -4.93
C LEU A 88 19.13 -12.87 -5.29
N SER A 89 19.81 -12.14 -6.18
CA SER A 89 19.32 -10.84 -6.66
C SER A 89 17.98 -10.94 -7.39
N VAL A 90 17.77 -11.97 -8.23
CA VAL A 90 16.49 -12.22 -8.90
C VAL A 90 15.37 -12.47 -7.89
N ILE A 91 15.60 -13.27 -6.85
CA ILE A 91 14.63 -13.47 -5.77
C ILE A 91 14.31 -12.15 -5.05
N CYS A 92 15.32 -11.33 -4.76
CA CYS A 92 15.12 -10.01 -4.16
C CYS A 92 14.28 -9.07 -5.04
N PHE A 93 14.41 -9.11 -6.36
CA PHE A 93 13.55 -8.35 -7.27
C PHE A 93 12.09 -8.79 -7.23
N PHE A 94 11.82 -10.10 -7.21
CA PHE A 94 10.44 -10.59 -7.06
C PHE A 94 9.84 -10.12 -5.73
N LEU A 95 10.59 -10.21 -4.63
CA LEU A 95 10.14 -9.74 -3.30
C LEU A 95 9.88 -8.23 -3.28
N LEU A 96 10.73 -7.41 -3.90
CA LEU A 96 10.49 -5.97 -4.05
C LEU A 96 9.23 -5.67 -4.89
N GLY A 97 9.01 -6.42 -5.97
CA GLY A 97 7.79 -6.34 -6.77
C GLY A 97 6.53 -6.63 -5.93
N PHE A 98 6.56 -7.68 -5.10
CA PHE A 98 5.48 -7.96 -4.16
C PHE A 98 5.33 -6.91 -3.06
N CYS A 99 6.40 -6.26 -2.60
CA CYS A 99 6.32 -5.13 -1.66
C CYS A 99 5.61 -3.93 -2.30
N ILE A 100 5.91 -3.60 -3.56
CA ILE A 100 5.22 -2.52 -4.30
C ILE A 100 3.75 -2.87 -4.53
N PHE A 101 3.45 -4.12 -4.94
CA PHE A 101 2.09 -4.61 -5.07
C PHE A 101 1.31 -4.51 -3.75
N GLY A 102 1.89 -5.01 -2.65
CA GLY A 102 1.27 -4.91 -1.33
C GLY A 102 1.04 -3.47 -0.89
N ASN A 103 1.99 -2.57 -1.15
CA ASN A 103 1.88 -1.14 -0.85
C ASN A 103 0.71 -0.47 -1.59
N GLU A 104 0.49 -0.85 -2.85
CA GLU A 104 -0.63 -0.40 -3.67
C GLU A 104 -1.96 -1.01 -3.21
N GLN A 105 -1.98 -2.26 -2.75
CA GLN A 105 -3.20 -2.86 -2.18
C GLN A 105 -3.60 -2.20 -0.85
N VAL A 106 -2.65 -1.82 0.00
CA VAL A 106 -2.93 -1.01 1.20
C VAL A 106 -3.58 0.31 0.81
N ASN A 107 -2.96 1.04 -0.13
CA ASN A 107 -3.48 2.32 -0.61
C ASN A 107 -4.90 2.19 -1.19
N ARG A 108 -5.15 1.21 -2.05
CA ARG A 108 -6.52 0.95 -2.57
C ARG A 108 -7.54 0.63 -1.49
N GLY A 109 -7.16 -0.18 -0.50
CA GLY A 109 -8.02 -0.52 0.63
C GLY A 109 -8.37 0.70 1.47
N VAL A 110 -7.35 1.46 1.87
CA VAL A 110 -7.50 2.68 2.69
C VAL A 110 -8.26 3.77 1.92
N THR A 111 -7.95 4.04 0.65
CA THR A 111 -8.66 5.04 -0.17
C THR A 111 -10.15 4.70 -0.29
N ARG A 112 -10.51 3.45 -0.57
CA ARG A 112 -11.93 3.02 -0.64
C ARG A 112 -12.68 3.27 0.67
N SER A 113 -12.02 3.08 1.80
CA SER A 113 -12.62 3.35 3.12
C SER A 113 -12.69 4.84 3.44
N ILE A 114 -11.74 5.65 2.97
CA ILE A 114 -11.80 7.12 3.04
C ILE A 114 -12.95 7.66 2.18
N GLU A 115 -13.15 7.12 0.98
CA GLU A 115 -14.24 7.49 0.06
C GLU A 115 -15.60 7.20 0.70
N GLY A 116 -15.84 5.96 1.15
CA GLY A 116 -17.09 5.60 1.86
C GLY A 116 -17.31 6.41 3.15
N LEU A 117 -16.25 6.69 3.93
CA LEU A 117 -16.34 7.55 5.12
C LEU A 117 -16.75 8.99 4.78
N ASN A 118 -16.18 9.51 3.69
CA ASN A 118 -16.46 10.84 3.17
C ASN A 118 -17.91 10.96 2.67
N ASP A 119 -18.43 9.95 1.99
CA ASP A 119 -19.77 10.00 1.41
C ASP A 119 -20.86 9.72 2.47
N VAL A 120 -20.60 8.85 3.46
CA VAL A 120 -21.37 8.79 4.71
C VAL A 120 -21.42 10.17 5.39
N ASN A 121 -20.27 10.84 5.59
CA ASN A 121 -20.25 12.14 6.27
C ASN A 121 -21.02 13.23 5.50
N LYS A 122 -20.93 13.26 4.16
CA LYS A 122 -21.72 14.18 3.32
C LYS A 122 -23.21 13.87 3.40
N GLY A 123 -23.60 12.59 3.36
CA GLY A 123 -25.00 12.18 3.48
C GLY A 123 -25.61 12.56 4.83
N LEU A 124 -24.88 12.33 5.92
CA LEU A 124 -25.27 12.77 7.26
C LEU A 124 -25.45 14.30 7.34
N ALA A 125 -24.54 15.07 6.73
CA ALA A 125 -24.66 16.53 6.65
C ALA A 125 -25.85 17.00 5.80
N LEU A 126 -26.18 16.29 4.72
CA LEU A 126 -27.36 16.53 3.90
C LEU A 126 -28.65 16.23 4.68
N ALA A 127 -28.70 15.12 5.41
CA ALA A 127 -29.82 14.75 6.28
C ALA A 127 -30.03 15.81 7.40
N VAL A 128 -28.97 16.37 7.98
CA VAL A 128 -29.07 17.52 8.92
C VAL A 128 -29.68 18.74 8.23
N ALA A 129 -29.26 19.08 7.01
CA ALA A 129 -29.81 20.22 6.27
C ALA A 129 -31.30 20.05 5.90
N GLN A 130 -31.69 18.83 5.52
CA GLN A 130 -33.09 18.45 5.29
C GLN A 130 -33.90 18.52 6.59
N GLY A 131 -33.37 18.01 7.70
CA GLY A 131 -33.99 18.07 9.02
C GLY A 131 -34.25 19.50 9.51
N ARG A 132 -33.30 20.42 9.30
CA ARG A 132 -33.50 21.86 9.57
C ARG A 132 -34.61 22.46 8.72
N THR A 133 -34.63 22.16 7.43
CA THR A 133 -35.65 22.67 6.50
C THR A 133 -37.05 22.16 6.89
N LEU A 134 -37.17 20.91 7.33
CA LEU A 134 -38.40 20.34 7.86
C LEU A 134 -38.80 21.01 9.19
N ASN A 135 -37.86 21.19 10.12
CA ASN A 135 -38.11 21.89 11.39
C ASN A 135 -38.63 23.32 11.18
N ASP A 136 -38.04 24.08 10.25
CA ASP A 136 -38.48 25.45 9.91
C ASP A 136 -39.87 25.46 9.26
N THR A 137 -40.19 24.43 8.45
CA THR A 137 -41.53 24.23 7.87
C THR A 137 -42.56 23.89 8.96
N CYS A 138 -42.25 22.95 9.86
CA CYS A 138 -43.13 22.60 10.97
C CYS A 138 -43.37 23.79 11.90
N TYR A 139 -42.34 24.57 12.23
CA TYR A 139 -42.47 25.77 13.07
C TYR A 139 -43.29 26.89 12.41
N SER A 140 -43.26 26.97 11.08
CA SER A 140 -44.15 27.86 10.31
C SER A 140 -45.60 27.34 10.34
N GLY A 141 -45.78 26.02 10.21
CA GLY A 141 -47.07 25.35 10.35
C GLY A 141 -47.73 25.59 11.70
N THR A 142 -46.99 25.51 12.81
CA THR A 142 -47.49 25.83 14.17
C THR A 142 -48.04 27.26 14.20
N LYS A 143 -47.31 28.25 13.69
CA LYS A 143 -47.78 29.65 13.64
C LYS A 143 -49.04 29.85 12.79
N HIS A 144 -49.16 29.14 11.66
CA HIS A 144 -50.36 29.20 10.83
C HIS A 144 -51.57 28.51 11.51
N ILE A 145 -51.33 27.52 12.37
CA ILE A 145 -52.35 26.93 13.26
C ILE A 145 -52.77 27.96 14.32
N ASP A 146 -51.83 28.60 15.02
CA ASP A 146 -52.11 29.67 16.00
C ASP A 146 -52.95 30.81 15.36
N GLU A 147 -52.57 31.25 14.16
CA GLU A 147 -53.29 32.30 13.43
C GLU A 147 -54.72 31.85 13.05
N LEU A 148 -54.88 30.61 12.59
CA LEU A 148 -56.19 30.04 12.27
C LEU A 148 -57.06 29.87 13.53
N GLU A 149 -56.51 29.42 14.64
CA GLU A 149 -57.19 29.32 15.94
C GLU A 149 -57.70 30.70 16.39
N ASN A 150 -56.86 31.74 16.31
CA ASN A 150 -57.25 33.12 16.61
C ASN A 150 -58.39 33.64 15.68
N ILE A 151 -58.38 33.26 14.40
CA ILE A 151 -59.47 33.59 13.45
C ILE A 151 -60.75 32.84 13.82
N VAL A 152 -60.67 31.55 14.16
CA VAL A 152 -61.79 30.71 14.60
C VAL A 152 -62.42 31.28 15.88
N HIS A 153 -61.62 31.55 16.92
CA HIS A 153 -62.09 32.14 18.19
C HIS A 153 -62.70 33.54 18.04
N ARG A 154 -62.25 34.30 17.04
CA ARG A 154 -62.86 35.60 16.71
C ARG A 154 -64.23 35.42 16.05
N LYS A 155 -64.35 34.52 15.06
CA LYS A 155 -65.61 34.28 14.33
C LYS A 155 -66.64 33.48 15.12
N SER A 156 -66.22 32.62 16.05
CA SER A 156 -67.13 31.86 16.91
C SER A 156 -68.03 32.74 17.80
N LYS A 157 -67.67 34.02 17.97
CA LYS A 157 -68.43 35.05 18.70
C LYS A 157 -69.54 35.70 17.85
N GLU A 158 -69.63 35.39 16.56
CA GLU A 158 -70.69 35.87 15.67
C GLU A 158 -72.02 35.12 15.94
N LYS A 159 -73.16 35.80 15.72
CA LYS A 159 -74.47 35.22 16.01
C LYS A 159 -74.85 34.15 14.97
N GLY A 160 -75.17 32.95 15.46
CA GLY A 160 -75.64 31.83 14.63
C GLY A 160 -74.62 30.71 14.43
N ILE A 161 -73.39 30.85 14.94
CA ILE A 161 -72.39 29.77 14.96
C ILE A 161 -72.78 28.70 15.98
N ASN A 162 -72.64 27.42 15.62
CA ASN A 162 -72.86 26.31 16.55
C ASN A 162 -71.62 26.07 17.42
N GLN A 163 -71.74 26.31 18.73
CA GLN A 163 -70.63 26.19 19.69
C GLN A 163 -70.04 24.77 19.77
N THR A 164 -70.84 23.71 19.60
CA THR A 164 -70.32 22.32 19.69
C THR A 164 -69.38 21.98 18.53
N LEU A 165 -69.60 22.56 17.34
CA LEU A 165 -68.70 22.38 16.20
C LEU A 165 -67.41 23.20 16.36
N VAL A 166 -67.48 24.33 17.07
CA VAL A 166 -66.28 25.12 17.41
C VAL A 166 -65.41 24.36 18.40
N GLU A 167 -66.00 23.70 19.40
CA GLU A 167 -65.27 22.82 20.34
C GLU A 167 -64.61 21.63 19.62
N GLU A 168 -65.30 21.00 18.66
CA GLU A 168 -64.70 19.94 17.84
C GLU A 168 -63.53 20.47 16.97
N ILE A 169 -63.68 21.66 16.35
CA ILE A 169 -62.62 22.35 15.61
C ILE A 169 -61.40 22.66 16.50
N ASP A 170 -61.63 23.12 17.73
CA ASP A 170 -60.60 23.42 18.73
C ASP A 170 -59.77 22.17 19.04
N THR A 171 -60.42 21.03 19.33
CA THR A 171 -59.70 19.76 19.56
C THR A 171 -58.90 19.31 18.34
N LEU A 172 -59.35 19.59 17.11
CA LEU A 172 -58.60 19.26 15.91
C LEU A 172 -57.39 20.18 15.71
N LEU A 173 -57.49 21.47 16.07
CA LEU A 173 -56.36 22.41 16.04
C LEU A 173 -55.28 22.01 17.05
N THR A 174 -55.64 21.71 18.31
CA THR A 174 -54.68 21.20 19.30
C THR A 174 -54.05 19.86 18.86
N ASN A 175 -54.82 18.99 18.19
CA ASN A 175 -54.27 17.76 17.60
C ASN A 175 -53.28 18.04 16.44
N LEU A 176 -53.42 19.12 15.68
CA LEU A 176 -52.44 19.50 14.65
C LEU A 176 -51.16 20.05 15.28
N GLU A 177 -51.30 20.95 16.27
CA GLU A 177 -50.19 21.56 17.02
C GLU A 177 -49.32 20.50 17.70
N THR A 178 -49.94 19.61 18.49
CA THR A 178 -49.23 18.52 19.21
C THR A 178 -48.53 17.52 18.29
N ASN A 179 -49.06 17.28 17.08
CA ASN A 179 -48.38 16.47 16.06
C ASN A 179 -47.13 17.17 15.52
N LEU A 180 -47.19 18.48 15.23
CA LEU A 180 -46.01 19.25 14.79
C LEU A 180 -44.95 19.35 15.89
N ASP A 181 -45.34 19.59 17.13
CA ASP A 181 -44.41 19.65 18.27
C ASP A 181 -43.70 18.32 18.51
N SER A 182 -44.41 17.19 18.34
CA SER A 182 -43.82 15.85 18.37
C SER A 182 -42.75 15.66 17.29
N VAL A 183 -43.02 16.10 16.06
CA VAL A 183 -42.06 16.05 14.95
C VAL A 183 -40.86 16.97 15.20
N ILE A 184 -41.09 18.21 15.65
CA ILE A 184 -40.05 19.19 15.99
C ILE A 184 -39.12 18.64 17.10
N SER A 185 -39.69 17.99 18.13
CA SER A 185 -38.91 17.37 19.22
C SER A 185 -38.02 16.22 18.72
N GLN A 186 -38.56 15.36 17.85
CA GLN A 186 -37.81 14.26 17.22
C GLN A 186 -36.71 14.78 16.29
N LEU A 187 -36.98 15.82 15.48
CA LEU A 187 -35.99 16.45 14.59
C LEU A 187 -34.82 17.08 15.33
N ARG A 188 -35.06 17.76 16.47
CA ARG A 188 -33.97 18.29 17.31
C ARG A 188 -33.08 17.17 17.86
N THR A 189 -33.69 16.04 18.23
CA THR A 189 -32.96 14.85 18.72
C THR A 189 -32.13 14.21 17.60
N LEU A 190 -32.68 14.12 16.39
CA LEU A 190 -31.99 13.64 15.19
C LEU A 190 -30.84 14.59 14.81
N GLU A 191 -31.08 15.90 14.73
CA GLU A 191 -30.05 16.90 14.41
C GLU A 191 -28.88 16.83 15.41
N HIS A 192 -29.15 16.80 16.71
CA HIS A 192 -28.11 16.69 17.74
C HIS A 192 -27.31 15.38 17.65
N THR A 193 -27.96 14.30 17.17
CA THR A 193 -27.32 13.01 16.94
C THR A 193 -26.39 13.06 15.73
N LEU A 194 -26.86 13.57 14.59
CA LEU A 194 -26.14 13.58 13.31
C LEU A 194 -25.06 14.69 13.22
N SER A 195 -25.26 15.84 13.87
CA SER A 195 -24.37 17.02 13.73
C SER A 195 -22.99 16.90 14.39
N ASP A 196 -22.73 15.81 15.12
CA ASP A 196 -21.49 15.61 15.87
C ASP A 196 -20.53 14.65 15.15
N SER A 197 -20.44 14.80 13.83
CA SER A 197 -19.60 13.97 12.95
C SER A 197 -18.14 14.43 12.86
N LYS A 198 -17.67 15.30 13.78
CA LYS A 198 -16.28 15.78 13.83
C LYS A 198 -15.25 14.65 13.81
N PHE A 199 -15.59 13.50 14.39
CA PHE A 199 -14.75 12.30 14.32
C PHE A 199 -14.58 11.80 12.88
N LEU A 200 -15.64 11.74 12.07
CA LEU A 200 -15.58 11.29 10.66
C LEU A 200 -14.74 12.25 9.81
N GLU A 201 -14.95 13.56 9.97
CA GLU A 201 -14.20 14.60 9.25
C GLU A 201 -12.71 14.61 9.62
N ASN A 202 -12.39 14.57 10.92
CA ASN A 202 -11.00 14.48 11.40
C ASN A 202 -10.35 13.18 10.92
N THR A 203 -11.03 12.04 11.04
CA THR A 203 -10.52 10.73 10.62
C THR A 203 -10.23 10.72 9.13
N LYS A 204 -11.12 11.27 8.29
CA LYS A 204 -10.89 11.45 6.86
C LYS A 204 -9.62 12.25 6.60
N SER A 205 -9.52 13.46 7.14
CA SER A 205 -8.41 14.38 6.86
C SER A 205 -7.05 13.81 7.31
N TRP A 206 -7.00 13.16 8.48
CA TRP A 206 -5.80 12.50 8.96
C TRP A 206 -5.44 11.25 8.16
N ALA A 207 -6.43 10.41 7.80
CA ALA A 207 -6.19 9.20 7.00
C ALA A 207 -5.70 9.54 5.59
N GLU A 208 -6.31 10.51 4.91
CA GLU A 208 -5.85 11.01 3.60
C GLU A 208 -4.38 11.45 3.66
N ARG A 209 -4.02 12.21 4.70
CA ARG A 209 -2.67 12.74 4.85
C ARG A 209 -1.62 11.67 5.19
N ILE A 210 -1.94 10.78 6.12
CA ILE A 210 -1.03 9.69 6.52
C ILE A 210 -0.83 8.72 5.36
N GLU A 211 -1.91 8.36 4.65
CA GLU A 211 -1.84 7.34 3.61
C GLU A 211 -1.05 7.81 2.38
N ILE A 212 -1.25 9.04 1.92
CA ILE A 212 -0.48 9.58 0.79
C ILE A 212 1.02 9.69 1.11
N GLU A 213 1.38 10.09 2.33
CA GLU A 213 2.77 10.12 2.79
C GLU A 213 3.36 8.71 2.88
N ARG A 214 2.64 7.76 3.50
CA ARG A 214 3.02 6.35 3.63
C ARG A 214 3.28 5.72 2.26
N TRP A 215 2.33 5.85 1.33
CA TRP A 215 2.42 5.27 -0.01
C TRP A 215 3.60 5.85 -0.79
N LEU A 216 3.78 7.19 -0.79
CA LEU A 216 4.90 7.86 -1.47
C LEU A 216 6.27 7.44 -0.92
N ILE A 217 6.42 7.42 0.42
CA ILE A 217 7.68 7.07 1.08
C ILE A 217 8.07 5.62 0.76
N LEU A 218 7.11 4.69 0.80
CA LEU A 218 7.36 3.29 0.45
C LEU A 218 7.70 3.11 -1.04
N VAL A 219 6.96 3.75 -1.95
CA VAL A 219 7.29 3.73 -3.40
C VAL A 219 8.71 4.23 -3.63
N PHE A 220 9.11 5.33 -3.00
CA PHE A 220 10.44 5.92 -3.16
C PHE A 220 11.56 5.01 -2.64
N ILE A 221 11.44 4.50 -1.41
CA ILE A 221 12.46 3.63 -0.79
C ILE A 221 12.58 2.30 -1.54
N LEU A 222 11.47 1.68 -1.95
CA LEU A 222 11.47 0.44 -2.73
C LEU A 222 12.05 0.65 -4.12
N SER A 223 11.78 1.78 -4.78
CA SER A 223 12.36 2.13 -6.09
C SER A 223 13.88 2.31 -6.01
N ILE A 224 14.39 2.96 -4.95
CA ILE A 224 15.84 3.06 -4.70
C ILE A 224 16.44 1.66 -4.50
N ALA A 225 15.80 0.78 -3.73
CA ALA A 225 16.26 -0.58 -3.50
C ALA A 225 16.36 -1.40 -4.81
N ILE A 226 15.39 -1.25 -5.73
CA ILE A 226 15.43 -1.84 -7.08
C ILE A 226 16.66 -1.33 -7.85
N CYS A 227 16.88 -0.02 -7.89
CA CYS A 227 18.04 0.58 -8.59
C CYS A 227 19.38 0.08 -8.03
N VAL A 228 19.52 -0.03 -6.71
CA VAL A 228 20.75 -0.53 -6.05
C VAL A 228 20.99 -2.00 -6.36
N LEU A 229 19.95 -2.85 -6.30
CA LEU A 229 20.08 -4.26 -6.68
C LEU A 229 20.43 -4.43 -8.16
N PHE A 230 19.91 -3.58 -9.04
CA PHE A 230 20.20 -3.61 -10.47
C PHE A 230 21.66 -3.25 -10.76
N ALA A 231 22.17 -2.19 -10.11
CA ALA A 231 23.60 -1.86 -10.13
C ALA A 231 24.46 -3.01 -9.58
N GLY A 232 23.99 -3.71 -8.53
CA GLY A 232 24.61 -4.91 -7.98
C GLY A 232 24.73 -6.06 -8.99
N VAL A 233 23.63 -6.40 -9.68
CA VAL A 233 23.62 -7.43 -10.74
C VAL A 233 24.62 -7.07 -11.84
N ILE A 234 24.66 -5.82 -12.30
CA ILE A 234 25.65 -5.36 -13.30
C ILE A 234 27.09 -5.54 -12.76
N ALA A 235 27.35 -5.19 -11.49
CA ALA A 235 28.66 -5.36 -10.88
C ALA A 235 29.11 -6.84 -10.81
N PHE A 236 28.20 -7.75 -10.49
CA PHE A 236 28.47 -9.20 -10.44
C PHE A 236 28.67 -9.79 -11.84
N CYS A 237 27.82 -9.43 -12.81
CA CYS A 237 27.96 -9.88 -14.20
C CYS A 237 29.25 -9.39 -14.85
N ARG A 238 29.68 -8.14 -14.56
CA ARG A 238 30.96 -7.59 -15.02
C ARG A 238 32.17 -8.06 -14.23
N GLN A 239 31.98 -8.87 -13.18
CA GLN A 239 33.03 -9.35 -12.27
C GLN A 239 33.95 -8.22 -11.81
N SER A 240 33.36 -7.12 -11.33
CA SER A 240 34.10 -5.90 -10.96
C SER A 240 34.34 -5.83 -9.46
N ASN A 241 35.59 -5.99 -9.02
CA ASN A 241 36.04 -5.69 -7.65
C ASN A 241 35.45 -4.37 -7.10
N LYS A 242 35.66 -3.27 -7.83
CA LYS A 242 35.24 -1.92 -7.41
C LYS A 242 33.72 -1.83 -7.30
N GLY A 243 33.00 -2.49 -8.21
CA GLY A 243 31.54 -2.58 -8.18
C GLY A 243 31.03 -3.40 -6.99
N ALA A 244 31.65 -4.54 -6.69
CA ALA A 244 31.28 -5.38 -5.55
C ALA A 244 31.48 -4.69 -4.20
N VAL A 245 32.57 -3.92 -4.03
CA VAL A 245 32.81 -3.11 -2.83
C VAL A 245 31.78 -1.99 -2.70
N LEU A 246 31.55 -1.23 -3.78
CA LEU A 246 30.57 -0.14 -3.79
C LEU A 246 29.15 -0.65 -3.49
N PHE A 247 28.76 -1.75 -4.13
CA PHE A 247 27.49 -2.41 -3.86
C PHE A 247 27.39 -2.91 -2.42
N SER A 248 28.46 -3.46 -1.84
CA SER A 248 28.47 -3.87 -0.43
C SER A 248 28.25 -2.69 0.52
N GLY A 249 28.83 -1.52 0.22
CA GLY A 249 28.65 -0.31 1.02
C GLY A 249 27.24 0.28 0.92
N ILE A 250 26.72 0.47 -0.30
CA ILE A 250 25.36 1.00 -0.51
C ILE A 250 24.30 -0.03 -0.05
N GLY A 251 24.56 -1.33 -0.24
CA GLY A 251 23.69 -2.41 0.18
C GLY A 251 23.50 -2.49 1.70
N LEU A 252 24.50 -2.09 2.51
CA LEU A 252 24.33 -1.93 3.96
C LEU A 252 23.30 -0.85 4.30
N VAL A 253 23.27 0.27 3.56
CA VAL A 253 22.27 1.34 3.76
C VAL A 253 20.87 0.83 3.41
N ILE A 254 20.72 0.16 2.27
CA ILE A 254 19.43 -0.46 1.88
C ILE A 254 19.00 -1.52 2.90
N PHE A 255 19.91 -2.34 3.41
CA PHE A 255 19.64 -3.32 4.45
C PHE A 255 19.08 -2.68 5.72
N ILE A 256 19.70 -1.59 6.20
CA ILE A 256 19.21 -0.82 7.35
C ILE A 256 17.81 -0.28 7.06
N LEU A 257 17.57 0.33 5.88
CA LEU A 257 16.26 0.86 5.50
C LEU A 257 15.18 -0.24 5.45
N MET A 258 15.46 -1.41 4.88
CA MET A 258 14.50 -2.52 4.84
C MET A 258 14.13 -3.00 6.25
N TRP A 259 15.10 -3.13 7.17
CA TRP A 259 14.81 -3.53 8.55
C TRP A 259 14.09 -2.45 9.36
N ILE A 260 14.35 -1.17 9.09
CA ILE A 260 13.53 -0.07 9.65
C ILE A 260 12.08 -0.18 9.15
N LEU A 261 11.85 -0.45 7.86
CA LEU A 261 10.51 -0.68 7.33
C LEU A 261 9.83 -1.89 8.00
N VAL A 262 10.51 -3.03 8.20
CA VAL A 262 9.93 -4.17 8.95
C VAL A 262 9.60 -3.76 10.40
N CYS A 263 10.49 -3.03 11.07
CA CYS A 263 10.33 -2.57 12.45
C CYS A 263 9.09 -1.67 12.65
N LEU A 264 8.75 -0.85 11.64
CA LEU A 264 7.58 0.04 11.67
C LEU A 264 6.29 -0.66 11.17
N ILE A 265 6.37 -1.42 10.08
CA ILE A 265 5.19 -1.97 9.40
C ILE A 265 4.68 -3.23 10.12
N PHE A 266 5.54 -4.03 10.75
CA PHE A 266 5.09 -5.23 11.48
C PHE A 266 4.16 -4.90 12.67
N PRO A 267 4.53 -4.02 13.64
CA PRO A 267 3.62 -3.63 14.71
C PRO A 267 2.36 -2.92 14.20
N ALA A 268 2.48 -2.10 13.15
CA ALA A 268 1.31 -1.46 12.52
C ALA A 268 0.34 -2.48 11.91
N THR A 269 0.84 -3.58 11.34
CA THR A 269 0.02 -4.67 10.78
C THR A 269 -0.66 -5.50 11.88
N VAL A 270 0.03 -5.73 13.00
CA VAL A 270 -0.57 -6.34 14.21
C VAL A 270 -1.72 -5.46 14.72
N ALA A 271 -1.48 -4.16 14.87
CA ALA A 271 -2.49 -3.22 15.35
C ALA A 271 -3.71 -3.11 14.41
N LEU A 272 -3.48 -3.13 13.10
CA LEU A 272 -4.55 -3.20 12.09
C LEU A 272 -5.38 -4.49 12.23
N SER A 273 -4.76 -5.63 12.51
CA SER A 273 -5.47 -6.89 12.74
C SER A 273 -6.29 -6.87 14.02
N ASP A 274 -5.74 -6.37 15.14
CA ASP A 274 -6.48 -6.25 16.40
C ASP A 274 -7.67 -5.28 16.28
N PHE A 275 -7.52 -4.18 15.52
CA PHE A 275 -8.64 -3.30 15.19
C PHE A 275 -9.75 -4.05 14.42
N CYS A 276 -9.39 -4.87 13.44
CA CYS A 276 -10.36 -5.63 12.66
C CYS A 276 -11.02 -6.79 13.43
N ASN A 277 -10.33 -7.34 14.44
CA ASN A 277 -10.86 -8.40 15.29
C ASN A 277 -11.72 -7.87 16.46
N ASN A 278 -11.32 -6.79 17.12
CA ASN A 278 -11.95 -6.31 18.37
C ASN A 278 -11.99 -4.77 18.53
N GLY A 279 -11.80 -4.01 17.45
CA GLY A 279 -11.84 -2.54 17.45
C GLY A 279 -13.21 -1.91 17.73
N GLY A 280 -14.27 -2.71 17.87
CA GLY A 280 -15.61 -2.21 18.21
C GLY A 280 -15.67 -1.42 19.52
N LYS A 281 -14.82 -1.76 20.51
CA LYS A 281 -14.65 -0.98 21.74
C LYS A 281 -14.10 0.42 21.48
N PHE A 282 -13.09 0.54 20.61
CA PHE A 282 -12.55 1.84 20.20
C PHE A 282 -13.59 2.66 19.43
N ILE A 283 -14.32 2.05 18.49
CA ILE A 283 -15.37 2.75 17.73
C ILE A 283 -16.45 3.32 18.68
N LYS A 284 -16.84 2.59 19.73
CA LYS A 284 -17.77 3.04 20.77
C LYS A 284 -17.29 4.25 21.58
N THR A 285 -15.98 4.50 21.70
CA THR A 285 -15.48 5.71 22.38
C THR A 285 -15.45 6.95 21.48
N GLN A 286 -15.55 6.76 20.15
CA GLN A 286 -15.44 7.82 19.16
C GLN A 286 -16.78 8.22 18.53
N LEU A 287 -17.76 7.31 18.49
CA LEU A 287 -19.08 7.54 17.92
C LEU A 287 -20.20 7.44 18.96
N LYS A 288 -21.25 8.24 18.80
CA LYS A 288 -22.48 8.14 19.61
C LYS A 288 -23.17 6.80 19.33
N GLU A 289 -23.69 6.15 20.37
CA GLU A 289 -24.40 4.86 20.25
C GLU A 289 -25.52 4.83 19.18
N PRO A 290 -26.31 5.90 18.93
CA PRO A 290 -27.23 5.94 17.80
C PRO A 290 -26.58 5.79 16.41
N ILE A 291 -25.41 6.42 16.18
CA ILE A 291 -24.68 6.30 14.91
C ILE A 291 -24.14 4.88 14.76
N LEU A 292 -23.62 4.30 15.85
CA LEU A 292 -23.14 2.92 15.83
C LEU A 292 -24.27 1.93 15.54
N THR A 293 -25.43 2.11 16.16
CA THR A 293 -26.65 1.32 15.92
C THR A 293 -27.09 1.44 14.45
N ALA A 294 -27.02 2.64 13.86
CA ALA A 294 -27.28 2.85 12.44
C ALA A 294 -26.24 2.15 11.54
N PHE A 295 -24.96 2.15 11.90
CA PHE A 295 -23.91 1.44 11.14
C PHE A 295 -24.09 -0.08 11.18
N GLU A 296 -24.49 -0.64 12.32
CA GLU A 296 -24.83 -2.08 12.44
C GLU A 296 -26.06 -2.44 11.60
N TYR A 297 -27.07 -1.58 11.59
CA TYR A 297 -28.20 -1.67 10.68
C TYR A 297 -27.76 -1.63 9.21
N TYR A 298 -26.97 -0.64 8.77
CA TYR A 298 -26.52 -0.53 7.37
C TYR A 298 -25.66 -1.73 6.91
N LYS A 299 -24.87 -2.33 7.82
CA LYS A 299 -24.11 -3.55 7.52
C LYS A 299 -25.03 -4.73 7.18
N THR A 300 -26.18 -4.84 7.84
CA THR A 300 -27.07 -6.02 7.80
C THR A 300 -28.34 -5.85 6.96
N CYS A 301 -28.81 -4.62 6.73
CA CYS A 301 -30.04 -4.32 6.01
C CYS A 301 -30.01 -4.77 4.54
N GLU A 302 -31.17 -5.04 3.95
CA GLU A 302 -31.29 -5.37 2.53
C GLU A 302 -31.53 -4.08 1.73
N ALA A 303 -30.69 -3.78 0.74
CA ALA A 303 -30.76 -2.55 -0.04
C ALA A 303 -31.91 -2.55 -1.06
N LYS A 304 -33.14 -2.43 -0.54
CA LYS A 304 -34.35 -2.19 -1.32
C LYS A 304 -34.51 -0.68 -1.57
N PRO A 305 -34.91 -0.26 -2.79
CA PRO A 305 -35.18 1.14 -3.12
C PRO A 305 -36.56 1.58 -2.57
N THR A 306 -36.70 1.54 -1.25
CA THR A 306 -37.91 1.82 -0.49
C THR A 306 -37.60 2.82 0.62
N HIS A 307 -38.40 3.88 0.74
CA HIS A 307 -38.17 4.94 1.71
C HIS A 307 -38.24 4.49 3.17
N ASP A 308 -39.10 3.51 3.50
CA ASP A 308 -39.38 3.06 4.88
C ASP A 308 -38.23 2.25 5.51
N ASN A 309 -37.17 1.97 4.74
CA ASN A 309 -36.06 1.10 5.07
C ASN A 309 -34.92 1.89 5.73
N VAL A 310 -35.25 2.57 6.83
CA VAL A 310 -34.36 3.45 7.62
C VAL A 310 -34.00 2.83 8.98
N PRO A 311 -32.88 3.23 9.61
CA PRO A 311 -32.56 2.83 10.98
C PRO A 311 -33.64 3.25 11.99
N PRO A 312 -34.22 2.33 12.79
CA PRO A 312 -35.25 2.67 13.78
C PRO A 312 -34.83 3.74 14.79
N VAL A 313 -33.53 3.82 15.09
CA VAL A 313 -32.93 4.78 16.02
C VAL A 313 -33.03 6.24 15.58
N PHE A 314 -33.34 6.51 14.31
CA PHE A 314 -33.56 7.86 13.79
C PHE A 314 -35.03 8.30 13.80
N HIS A 315 -35.97 7.41 14.17
CA HIS A 315 -37.40 7.71 14.30
C HIS A 315 -38.06 8.38 13.08
N ALA A 316 -37.49 8.26 11.87
CA ALA A 316 -38.01 8.94 10.68
C ALA A 316 -39.43 8.48 10.32
N ASN A 317 -39.70 7.18 10.39
CA ASN A 317 -41.04 6.62 10.18
C ASN A 317 -42.06 7.22 11.17
N ASN A 318 -41.71 7.40 12.46
CA ASN A 318 -42.59 8.03 13.45
C ASN A 318 -42.95 9.48 13.10
N MET A 319 -42.00 10.23 12.51
CA MET A 319 -42.24 11.59 12.03
C MET A 319 -43.12 11.59 10.76
N SER A 320 -42.91 10.62 9.87
CA SER A 320 -43.71 10.41 8.64
C SER A 320 -45.16 10.01 8.95
N ASP A 321 -45.36 9.13 9.93
CA ASP A 321 -46.67 8.75 10.46
C ASP A 321 -47.39 9.95 11.09
N ALA A 322 -46.69 10.77 11.89
CA ALA A 322 -47.26 11.97 12.49
C ALA A 322 -47.67 13.03 11.44
N LEU A 323 -46.84 13.25 10.41
CA LEU A 323 -47.13 14.16 9.30
C LEU A 323 -48.26 13.65 8.39
N SER A 324 -48.38 12.32 8.24
CA SER A 324 -49.51 11.68 7.55
C SER A 324 -50.81 11.79 8.36
N GLY A 325 -50.72 11.63 9.68
CA GLY A 325 -51.80 11.91 10.62
C GLY A 325 -52.26 13.37 10.55
N LEU A 326 -51.33 14.31 10.40
CA LEU A 326 -51.61 15.74 10.25
C LEU A 326 -52.46 16.05 9.01
N GLN A 327 -52.17 15.46 7.83
CA GLN A 327 -53.04 15.61 6.65
C GLN A 327 -54.46 15.05 6.88
N ASN A 328 -54.57 13.91 7.54
CA ASN A 328 -55.87 13.30 7.86
C ASN A 328 -56.69 14.17 8.84
N THR A 329 -56.04 14.76 9.84
CA THR A 329 -56.67 15.71 10.77
C THR A 329 -57.07 17.01 10.07
N LYS A 330 -56.21 17.55 9.20
CA LYS A 330 -56.45 18.78 8.43
C LYS A 330 -57.61 18.65 7.42
N SER A 331 -57.81 17.48 6.81
CA SER A 331 -58.97 17.26 5.92
C SER A 331 -60.31 17.21 6.67
N LYS A 332 -60.35 16.69 7.90
CA LYS A 332 -61.53 16.77 8.79
C LYS A 332 -61.80 18.21 9.23
N LEU A 333 -60.73 18.94 9.58
CA LEU A 333 -60.80 20.34 9.98
C LEU A 333 -61.43 21.21 8.88
N ASP A 334 -61.00 21.06 7.62
CA ASP A 334 -61.59 21.79 6.48
C ASP A 334 -63.10 21.51 6.31
N ALA A 335 -63.54 20.26 6.47
CA ALA A 335 -64.95 19.89 6.37
C ALA A 335 -65.81 20.53 7.47
N LEU A 336 -65.31 20.55 8.71
CA LEU A 336 -65.96 21.23 9.84
C LEU A 336 -65.94 22.76 9.69
N MET A 337 -64.84 23.34 9.19
CA MET A 337 -64.73 24.78 8.96
C MET A 337 -65.66 25.26 7.85
N MET A 338 -65.77 24.54 6.74
CA MET A 338 -66.70 24.87 5.66
C MET A 338 -68.16 24.86 6.13
N THR A 339 -68.55 23.86 6.93
CA THR A 339 -69.92 23.74 7.46
C THR A 339 -70.22 24.75 8.57
N THR A 340 -69.26 25.07 9.43
CA THR A 340 -69.45 25.97 10.58
C THR A 340 -69.40 27.46 10.19
N PHE A 341 -68.52 27.83 9.27
CA PHE A 341 -68.25 29.24 8.91
C PHE A 341 -68.67 29.63 7.48
N ASN A 342 -69.52 28.81 6.84
CA ASN A 342 -70.14 29.08 5.54
C ASN A 342 -69.13 29.56 4.47
N ASN A 343 -68.00 28.85 4.39
CA ASN A 343 -66.89 29.10 3.46
C ASN A 343 -66.29 30.54 3.50
N SER A 344 -66.07 31.10 4.69
CA SER A 344 -65.44 32.43 4.82
C SER A 344 -64.02 32.47 4.25
N ALA A 345 -63.77 33.39 3.30
CA ALA A 345 -62.50 33.49 2.57
C ALA A 345 -61.25 33.64 3.47
N GLU A 346 -61.41 34.27 4.62
CA GLU A 346 -60.33 34.47 5.60
C GLU A 346 -59.87 33.16 6.25
N ILE A 347 -60.82 32.29 6.64
CA ILE A 347 -60.52 30.94 7.16
C ILE A 347 -59.96 30.06 6.05
N ALA A 348 -60.53 30.15 4.85
CA ALA A 348 -60.05 29.38 3.69
C ALA A 348 -58.59 29.73 3.34
N ASN A 349 -58.22 31.02 3.37
CA ASN A 349 -56.85 31.46 3.13
C ASN A 349 -55.88 30.97 4.23
N ALA A 350 -56.26 31.04 5.50
CA ALA A 350 -55.42 30.57 6.61
C ALA A 350 -55.24 29.04 6.59
N SER A 351 -56.31 28.25 6.38
CA SER A 351 -56.19 26.80 6.24
C SER A 351 -55.41 26.37 4.98
N ALA A 352 -55.44 27.18 3.90
CA ALA A 352 -54.63 26.92 2.72
C ALA A 352 -53.12 26.96 3.02
N LEU A 353 -52.66 27.87 3.90
CA LEU A 353 -51.26 27.92 4.35
C LEU A 353 -50.85 26.64 5.08
N ILE A 354 -51.67 26.17 6.03
CA ILE A 354 -51.44 24.88 6.72
C ILE A 354 -51.40 23.72 5.72
N SER A 355 -52.20 23.77 4.65
CA SER A 355 -52.19 22.78 3.57
C SER A 355 -50.87 22.77 2.79
N VAL A 356 -50.28 23.94 2.55
CA VAL A 356 -48.97 24.10 1.90
C VAL A 356 -47.86 23.55 2.81
N ASP A 357 -47.86 23.92 4.08
CA ASP A 357 -46.85 23.46 5.05
C ASP A 357 -46.93 21.95 5.30
N ALA A 358 -48.12 21.37 5.40
CA ALA A 358 -48.32 19.92 5.50
C ALA A 358 -47.71 19.19 4.28
N THR A 359 -47.95 19.73 3.08
CA THR A 359 -47.44 19.15 1.82
C THR A 359 -45.93 19.30 1.69
N ASN A 360 -45.38 20.45 2.07
CA ASN A 360 -43.93 20.70 2.10
C ASN A 360 -43.24 19.83 3.16
N SER A 361 -43.88 19.63 4.31
CA SER A 361 -43.37 18.77 5.39
C SER A 361 -43.29 17.31 4.93
N LEU A 362 -44.37 16.77 4.34
CA LEU A 362 -44.39 15.41 3.78
C LEU A 362 -43.39 15.20 2.64
N LYS A 363 -43.19 16.21 1.78
CA LYS A 363 -42.15 16.18 0.75
C LYS A 363 -40.74 16.15 1.36
N THR A 364 -40.52 16.87 2.46
CA THR A 364 -39.19 17.00 3.08
C THR A 364 -38.85 15.81 3.97
N ILE A 365 -39.81 15.21 4.68
CA ILE A 365 -39.59 13.95 5.41
C ILE A 365 -39.29 12.79 4.45
N GLY A 366 -40.01 12.66 3.33
CA GLY A 366 -39.70 11.63 2.33
C GLY A 366 -38.31 11.79 1.69
N ALA A 367 -37.83 13.04 1.55
CA ALA A 367 -36.46 13.31 1.12
C ALA A 367 -35.41 12.99 2.20
N LEU A 368 -35.75 13.18 3.48
CA LEU A 368 -34.92 12.83 4.64
C LEU A 368 -34.85 11.31 4.84
N GLU A 369 -35.97 10.59 4.73
CA GLU A 369 -36.04 9.13 4.74
C GLU A 369 -35.19 8.53 3.61
N SER A 370 -35.33 9.05 2.39
CA SER A 370 -34.48 8.66 1.26
C SER A 370 -32.99 8.92 1.52
N GLY A 371 -32.66 9.98 2.27
CA GLY A 371 -31.31 10.33 2.70
C GLY A 371 -30.79 9.55 3.92
N LEU A 372 -31.64 8.73 4.56
CA LEU A 372 -31.34 7.85 5.70
C LEU A 372 -31.59 6.36 5.39
N ALA A 373 -32.02 6.04 4.17
CA ALA A 373 -32.40 4.68 3.78
C ALA A 373 -31.19 3.75 3.64
N CYS A 374 -31.41 2.45 3.87
CA CYS A 374 -30.41 1.39 3.74
C CYS A 374 -29.60 1.48 2.44
N TYR A 375 -30.27 1.68 1.29
CA TYR A 375 -29.60 1.70 -0.02
C TYR A 375 -28.63 2.90 -0.18
N ALA A 376 -28.77 3.96 0.61
CA ALA A 376 -27.93 5.14 0.52
C ALA A 376 -26.54 4.95 1.16
N TYR A 377 -26.41 4.08 2.18
CA TYR A 377 -25.15 3.89 2.93
C TYR A 377 -24.66 2.46 3.01
N LYS A 378 -25.44 1.45 2.61
CA LYS A 378 -25.02 0.04 2.71
C LYS A 378 -23.67 -0.18 2.05
N ASP A 379 -23.50 0.25 0.80
CA ASP A 379 -22.29 0.00 0.04
C ASP A 379 -21.10 0.80 0.58
N ASP A 380 -21.31 2.04 1.06
CA ASP A 380 -20.27 2.85 1.70
C ASP A 380 -19.78 2.25 3.02
N ILE A 381 -20.70 1.81 3.89
CA ILE A 381 -20.37 1.15 5.17
C ILE A 381 -19.65 -0.18 4.92
N LEU A 382 -20.05 -0.93 3.89
CA LEU A 382 -19.33 -2.12 3.47
C LEU A 382 -17.95 -1.77 2.85
N ALA A 383 -17.80 -0.67 2.12
CA ALA A 383 -16.51 -0.22 1.58
C ALA A 383 -15.53 0.23 2.69
N ILE A 384 -16.02 0.87 3.75
CA ILE A 384 -15.24 1.16 4.97
C ILE A 384 -14.72 -0.14 5.59
N HIS A 385 -15.60 -1.15 5.76
CA HIS A 385 -15.20 -2.40 6.40
C HIS A 385 -14.25 -3.24 5.54
N HIS A 386 -14.59 -3.52 4.28
CA HIS A 386 -13.79 -4.38 3.40
C HIS A 386 -12.49 -3.70 2.93
N GLY A 387 -12.46 -2.36 2.82
CA GLY A 387 -11.25 -1.63 2.44
C GLY A 387 -10.14 -1.75 3.50
N ILE A 388 -10.46 -1.48 4.77
CA ILE A 388 -9.52 -1.65 5.89
C ILE A 388 -9.30 -3.14 6.22
N CYS A 389 -10.38 -3.87 6.50
CA CYS A 389 -10.28 -5.17 7.16
C CYS A 389 -10.16 -6.38 6.24
N ASP A 390 -10.32 -6.24 4.92
CA ASP A 390 -9.89 -7.25 3.95
C ASP A 390 -8.71 -6.77 3.12
N GLN A 391 -8.85 -5.65 2.40
CA GLN A 391 -7.88 -5.27 1.37
C GLN A 391 -6.57 -4.72 1.96
N ALA A 392 -6.67 -3.78 2.90
CA ALA A 392 -5.49 -3.18 3.50
C ALA A 392 -4.71 -4.19 4.36
N ILE A 393 -5.39 -5.05 5.13
CA ILE A 393 -4.69 -6.08 5.91
C ILE A 393 -4.01 -7.14 5.01
N ILE A 394 -4.63 -7.56 3.90
CA ILE A 394 -3.97 -8.46 2.93
C ILE A 394 -2.73 -7.79 2.34
N GLY A 395 -2.84 -6.52 1.92
CA GLY A 395 -1.71 -5.73 1.42
C GLY A 395 -0.57 -5.62 2.44
N ALA A 396 -0.88 -5.23 3.67
CA ALA A 396 0.09 -5.08 4.76
C ALA A 396 0.79 -6.40 5.10
N SER A 397 0.04 -7.51 5.13
CA SER A 397 0.59 -8.86 5.33
C SER A 397 1.61 -9.26 4.27
N ILE A 398 1.32 -8.96 3.00
CA ILE A 398 2.24 -9.21 1.88
C ILE A 398 3.51 -8.36 2.06
N ILE A 399 3.38 -7.07 2.42
CA ILE A 399 4.54 -6.19 2.66
C ILE A 399 5.41 -6.74 3.80
N VAL A 400 4.83 -7.07 4.97
CA VAL A 400 5.58 -7.60 6.13
C VAL A 400 6.36 -8.86 5.75
N LEU A 401 5.69 -9.84 5.15
CA LEU A 401 6.32 -11.11 4.77
C LEU A 401 7.43 -10.89 3.73
N CYS A 402 7.17 -10.10 2.69
CA CYS A 402 8.13 -9.88 1.62
C CYS A 402 9.32 -9.04 2.07
N LEU A 403 9.12 -8.01 2.91
CA LEU A 403 10.22 -7.22 3.50
C LEU A 403 11.08 -8.05 4.46
N PHE A 404 10.47 -8.92 5.28
CA PHE A 404 11.22 -9.79 6.19
C PHE A 404 12.08 -10.80 5.41
N LEU A 405 11.49 -11.47 4.40
CA LEU A 405 12.24 -12.36 3.51
C LEU A 405 13.32 -11.61 2.73
N LEU A 406 13.03 -10.42 2.22
CA LEU A 406 14.00 -9.56 1.53
C LEU A 406 15.14 -9.17 2.46
N GLY A 407 14.88 -8.86 3.73
CA GLY A 407 15.90 -8.62 4.75
C GLY A 407 16.85 -9.81 4.93
N ILE A 408 16.31 -11.04 4.95
CA ILE A 408 17.11 -12.28 5.02
C ILE A 408 17.90 -12.52 3.74
N PHE A 409 17.30 -12.34 2.55
CA PHE A 409 18.04 -12.51 1.29
C PHE A 409 19.13 -11.44 1.12
N LEU A 410 18.87 -10.18 1.46
CA LEU A 410 19.88 -9.11 1.50
C LEU A 410 21.00 -9.43 2.50
N PHE A 411 20.68 -9.96 3.69
CA PHE A 411 21.67 -10.42 4.67
C PHE A 411 22.62 -11.46 4.06
N THR A 412 22.07 -12.53 3.47
CA THR A 412 22.89 -13.60 2.86
C THR A 412 23.73 -13.08 1.69
N LEU A 413 23.14 -12.23 0.84
CA LEU A 413 23.81 -11.61 -0.31
C LEU A 413 24.98 -10.73 0.16
N LEU A 414 24.78 -9.89 1.17
CA LEU A 414 25.83 -9.04 1.75
C LEU A 414 26.96 -9.84 2.40
N ILE A 415 26.67 -10.92 3.13
CA ILE A 415 27.71 -11.80 3.68
C ILE A 415 28.52 -12.47 2.57
N ILE A 416 27.85 -12.99 1.53
CA ILE A 416 28.55 -13.65 0.41
C ILE A 416 29.47 -12.63 -0.28
N VAL A 417 28.96 -11.46 -0.66
CA VAL A 417 29.77 -10.40 -1.30
C VAL A 417 30.92 -9.93 -0.40
N SER A 418 30.67 -9.71 0.90
CA SER A 418 31.69 -9.29 1.86
C SER A 418 32.81 -10.32 2.04
N LYS A 419 32.52 -11.62 1.89
CA LYS A 419 33.54 -12.69 1.89
C LYS A 419 34.18 -12.92 0.53
N SER A 420 33.52 -12.52 -0.55
CA SER A 420 33.91 -12.92 -1.90
C SER A 420 34.43 -11.78 -2.80
N TRP A 421 34.34 -10.52 -2.38
CA TRP A 421 34.62 -9.37 -3.26
C TRP A 421 35.98 -9.46 -3.96
N ARG A 422 37.04 -9.86 -3.25
CA ARG A 422 38.40 -10.01 -3.81
C ARG A 422 38.52 -11.07 -4.91
N LEU A 423 37.56 -12.00 -5.02
CA LEU A 423 37.50 -13.00 -6.11
C LEU A 423 37.01 -12.40 -7.44
N PHE A 424 36.46 -11.19 -7.42
CA PHE A 424 36.17 -10.40 -8.62
C PHE A 424 37.37 -9.54 -9.05
N SER A 425 38.56 -9.87 -8.55
CA SER A 425 39.80 -9.42 -9.16
C SER A 425 39.87 -10.08 -10.52
N ARG A 426 39.92 -9.28 -11.59
CA ARG A 426 40.51 -9.77 -12.83
C ARG A 426 41.86 -10.34 -12.42
N LEU A 427 42.07 -11.64 -12.65
CA LEU A 427 43.43 -12.10 -12.93
C LEU A 427 43.96 -11.12 -13.99
N PRO A 428 45.22 -10.66 -13.88
CA PRO A 428 45.89 -10.17 -15.07
C PRO A 428 45.63 -11.19 -16.18
N ASN A 429 45.46 -10.74 -17.43
CA ASN A 429 45.77 -11.71 -18.48
C ASN A 429 47.21 -12.11 -18.19
N ASP A 430 47.42 -13.36 -17.78
CA ASP A 430 48.68 -14.02 -18.06
C ASP A 430 48.77 -13.92 -19.58
N TYR A 431 49.52 -12.93 -20.03
CA TYR A 431 50.22 -13.05 -21.29
C TYR A 431 51.06 -14.29 -21.06
N ILE A 432 50.58 -15.41 -21.60
CA ILE A 432 51.43 -16.57 -21.78
C ILE A 432 52.57 -16.01 -22.61
N GLU A 433 53.75 -15.87 -22.01
CA GLU A 433 54.95 -15.57 -22.76
C GLU A 433 55.04 -16.65 -23.83
N VAL A 434 54.85 -16.22 -25.08
CA VAL A 434 54.83 -17.14 -26.22
C VAL A 434 56.24 -17.67 -26.29
N ASP A 435 56.38 -18.98 -26.04
CA ASP A 435 57.65 -19.66 -26.12
C ASP A 435 58.26 -19.38 -27.50
N GLU A 436 59.52 -18.91 -27.54
CA GLU A 436 60.20 -18.60 -28.81
C GLU A 436 60.42 -19.85 -29.67
N GLN A 437 60.10 -21.05 -29.13
CA GLN A 437 59.97 -22.30 -29.89
C GLN A 437 58.57 -22.56 -30.50
N ASP A 438 57.63 -21.60 -30.51
CA ASP A 438 56.36 -21.73 -31.23
C ASP A 438 56.60 -21.91 -32.75
N PRO A 439 56.26 -23.08 -33.34
CA PRO A 439 56.54 -23.39 -34.73
C PRO A 439 55.76 -22.55 -35.76
N PHE A 440 54.88 -21.63 -35.30
CA PHE A 440 54.19 -20.67 -36.16
C PHE A 440 54.92 -19.32 -36.32
N PHE A 441 56.04 -19.09 -35.64
CA PHE A 441 56.92 -17.94 -35.91
C PHE A 441 58.04 -18.30 -36.90
N PRO A 442 58.42 -17.39 -37.82
CA PRO A 442 59.57 -17.60 -38.69
C PRO A 442 60.86 -17.61 -37.84
N PRO A 443 61.76 -18.59 -38.03
CA PRO A 443 63.01 -18.65 -37.26
C PRO A 443 63.85 -17.40 -37.50
N GLY A 444 64.29 -16.77 -36.42
CA GLY A 444 64.98 -15.47 -36.44
C GLY A 444 66.41 -15.50 -37.00
N ASN A 445 66.58 -15.76 -38.30
CA ASN A 445 67.83 -15.53 -39.00
C ASN A 445 67.67 -15.24 -40.52
N ASP A 446 66.64 -14.49 -40.91
CA ASP A 446 66.56 -13.88 -42.25
C ASP A 446 66.75 -12.37 -42.16
N SER A 447 68.03 -11.96 -42.17
CA SER A 447 68.44 -10.56 -42.19
C SER A 447 68.27 -9.93 -43.59
N MET A 448 67.04 -9.84 -44.10
CA MET A 448 66.64 -8.89 -45.16
C MET A 448 65.11 -8.90 -45.38
N ILE A 449 64.38 -8.07 -44.63
CA ILE A 449 63.02 -7.64 -45.00
C ILE A 449 62.99 -6.10 -44.99
N PRO A 450 62.51 -5.41 -46.04
CA PRO A 450 62.57 -3.96 -46.11
C PRO A 450 61.65 -3.27 -45.10
N VAL A 451 62.09 -2.11 -44.63
CA VAL A 451 61.29 -1.19 -43.81
C VAL A 451 60.16 -0.56 -44.64
N ASP A 452 59.04 -0.26 -43.97
CA ASP A 452 57.88 0.54 -44.43
C ASP A 452 57.02 0.01 -45.59
N ILE A 453 55.96 -0.74 -45.24
CA ILE A 453 54.67 -0.70 -45.93
C ILE A 453 53.54 -0.58 -44.88
N TYR A 454 53.04 0.65 -44.69
CA TYR A 454 51.92 1.08 -43.82
C TYR A 454 52.08 0.92 -42.29
N GLY A 455 52.66 1.94 -41.65
CA GLY A 455 52.59 2.10 -40.20
C GLY A 455 51.22 2.60 -39.69
N THR A 456 50.87 2.22 -38.46
CA THR A 456 49.98 3.00 -37.60
C THR A 456 50.56 3.08 -36.19
N HIS A 457 50.55 4.28 -35.61
CA HIS A 457 51.16 4.54 -34.31
C HIS A 457 50.30 3.99 -33.17
N VAL A 458 50.87 3.12 -32.33
CA VAL A 458 50.43 2.98 -30.94
C VAL A 458 51.63 3.24 -30.04
N PHE A 459 51.85 4.52 -29.72
CA PHE A 459 52.78 4.93 -28.68
C PHE A 459 52.38 4.29 -27.35
N ASN A 460 53.28 3.51 -26.75
CA ASN A 460 53.15 3.04 -25.37
C ASN A 460 53.83 4.05 -24.42
N PRO A 461 53.08 4.83 -23.61
CA PRO A 461 53.67 5.84 -22.75
C PRO A 461 53.86 5.30 -21.32
N ARG A 462 55.02 4.66 -21.05
CA ARG A 462 55.73 4.65 -19.74
C ARG A 462 56.85 3.60 -19.69
N THR A 463 58.03 3.96 -20.18
CA THR A 463 59.33 3.48 -19.64
C THR A 463 60.40 4.54 -19.90
N ARG A 464 60.46 5.55 -19.03
CA ARG A 464 61.64 6.41 -18.87
C ARG A 464 61.97 6.46 -17.38
N GLU A 465 63.27 6.49 -17.08
CA GLU A 465 63.85 6.63 -15.74
C GLU A 465 63.82 5.36 -14.84
N ARG A 466 64.76 4.45 -15.11
CA ARG A 466 65.81 4.24 -14.08
C ARG A 466 67.17 4.00 -14.73
N THR A 467 68.13 4.85 -14.36
CA THR A 467 69.53 4.77 -14.77
C THR A 467 70.27 3.85 -13.80
N GLU A 468 70.95 2.82 -14.29
CA GLU A 468 72.01 2.14 -13.55
C GLU A 468 73.35 2.34 -14.29
N PRO A 469 74.37 2.91 -13.65
CA PRO A 469 75.70 3.02 -14.23
C PRO A 469 76.51 1.72 -14.03
N SER A 470 77.29 1.39 -15.04
CA SER A 470 78.21 0.25 -15.06
C SER A 470 79.31 0.34 -13.99
N THR A 471 79.81 -0.83 -13.55
CA THR A 471 81.14 -0.94 -12.93
C THR A 471 81.88 -2.16 -13.48
N ASN A 472 83.14 -1.96 -13.87
CA ASN A 472 83.99 -2.95 -14.52
C ASN A 472 84.81 -3.77 -13.51
N THR A 473 84.95 -5.07 -13.72
CA THR A 473 86.13 -5.87 -13.31
C THR A 473 86.22 -7.09 -14.23
N THR A 474 86.96 -7.11 -15.34
CA THR A 474 88.44 -7.15 -15.53
C THR A 474 89.05 -8.57 -15.46
N SER A 475 89.33 -9.10 -16.65
CA SER A 475 90.47 -9.95 -17.06
C SER A 475 90.56 -11.47 -16.81
N ALA A 476 90.68 -12.18 -17.96
CA ALA A 476 91.66 -13.24 -18.28
C ALA A 476 91.52 -14.63 -17.59
N THR A 477 91.89 -15.78 -18.20
CA THR A 477 92.75 -16.04 -19.38
C THR A 477 92.47 -17.46 -19.96
N ASN A 478 92.81 -17.69 -21.24
CA ASN A 478 93.11 -18.99 -21.90
C ASN A 478 91.99 -20.06 -22.01
N ALA A 479 92.00 -21.00 -22.98
CA ALA A 479 92.56 -21.08 -24.35
C ALA A 479 92.06 -22.41 -24.99
N GLN A 480 91.91 -22.46 -26.33
CA GLN A 480 92.00 -23.68 -27.21
C GLN A 480 91.05 -24.88 -26.93
N ASP A 481 90.34 -25.50 -27.88
CA ASP A 481 90.69 -25.90 -29.26
C ASP A 481 89.45 -26.11 -30.17
N GLU A 482 89.70 -26.20 -31.49
CA GLU A 482 88.80 -26.55 -32.61
C GLU A 482 89.01 -28.03 -33.06
N PRO A 483 88.41 -28.59 -34.15
CA PRO A 483 87.02 -28.49 -34.68
C PRO A 483 86.45 -29.86 -35.18
N SER A 484 85.31 -29.85 -35.89
CA SER A 484 84.83 -30.86 -36.89
C SER A 484 84.35 -32.24 -36.35
N THR A 485 83.53 -33.11 -36.99
CA THR A 485 82.57 -33.17 -38.14
C THR A 485 81.83 -34.55 -38.05
N SER A 486 80.70 -34.93 -38.69
CA SER A 486 79.53 -34.28 -39.34
C SER A 486 78.44 -35.36 -39.67
N LEU A 487 77.75 -35.29 -40.84
CA LEU A 487 76.97 -36.36 -41.54
C LEU A 487 75.58 -36.84 -41.03
N TRP A 488 74.54 -36.14 -41.51
CA TRP A 488 73.41 -36.60 -42.34
C TRP A 488 72.88 -38.07 -42.38
N ASN A 489 71.53 -38.15 -42.48
CA ASN A 489 70.67 -39.07 -43.28
C ASN A 489 70.37 -40.54 -42.87
N ARG A 490 69.13 -40.76 -42.36
CA ARG A 490 68.01 -41.46 -43.06
C ARG A 490 66.72 -41.40 -42.21
N THR A 491 65.56 -40.94 -42.66
CA THR A 491 64.56 -41.42 -43.66
C THR A 491 63.74 -42.67 -43.26
N SER A 492 62.41 -42.54 -43.40
CA SER A 492 61.32 -43.56 -43.57
C SER A 492 60.92 -44.54 -42.44
N ASN A 493 59.69 -44.39 -41.91
CA ASN A 493 58.45 -45.20 -42.15
C ASN A 493 58.59 -46.68 -42.61
N PRO A 494 57.58 -47.61 -42.42
CA PRO A 494 56.12 -47.39 -42.20
C PRO A 494 55.32 -48.44 -41.33
N THR A 495 53.97 -48.29 -41.22
CA THR A 495 52.89 -49.36 -41.15
C THR A 495 52.87 -50.43 -40.01
N ALA A 496 51.75 -51.01 -39.52
CA ALA A 496 50.29 -50.83 -39.67
C ALA A 496 49.51 -51.50 -38.47
N PRO A 497 48.33 -52.19 -38.58
CA PRO A 497 47.05 -51.59 -38.15
C PRO A 497 46.11 -52.46 -37.25
N ASN A 498 44.90 -51.91 -36.98
CA ASN A 498 43.55 -52.51 -37.11
C ASN A 498 42.58 -52.63 -35.89
N ALA A 499 41.28 -52.46 -36.26
CA ALA A 499 40.01 -52.80 -35.59
C ALA A 499 39.51 -51.93 -34.40
N SER A 500 38.21 -51.55 -34.28
CA SER A 500 37.06 -51.61 -35.22
C SER A 500 35.77 -50.91 -34.68
N ILE A 501 35.07 -50.11 -35.52
CA ILE A 501 33.60 -50.14 -35.81
C ILE A 501 32.56 -49.79 -34.67
N PRO A 502 31.40 -49.09 -34.91
CA PRO A 502 31.02 -48.10 -35.96
C PRO A 502 29.99 -46.96 -35.55
N ARG A 503 29.67 -46.12 -36.55
CA ARG A 503 28.40 -45.35 -36.86
C ARG A 503 28.47 -43.80 -36.86
N SER A 504 27.61 -43.26 -37.74
CA SER A 504 27.59 -41.93 -38.40
C SER A 504 26.11 -41.49 -38.56
N PRO A 505 25.71 -40.36 -39.19
CA PRO A 505 26.43 -39.15 -39.67
C PRO A 505 25.81 -37.79 -39.22
N TYR A 506 26.39 -36.71 -39.75
CA TYR A 506 25.99 -35.29 -39.73
C TYR A 506 24.77 -34.92 -40.60
N GLY A 507 24.30 -33.66 -40.38
CA GLY A 507 23.71 -32.77 -41.40
C GLY A 507 22.42 -32.09 -40.96
N GLU A 508 22.05 -30.88 -41.36
CA GLU A 508 22.75 -29.66 -41.81
C GLU A 508 21.67 -28.56 -41.92
N THR A 509 22.12 -27.31 -41.95
CA THR A 509 21.37 -26.03 -42.02
C THR A 509 20.33 -25.84 -43.15
N GLY A 510 19.36 -24.94 -42.93
CA GLY A 510 18.84 -24.05 -44.00
C GLY A 510 17.36 -23.65 -43.93
N GLY A 511 17.06 -22.35 -43.88
CA GLY A 511 15.69 -21.83 -44.00
C GLY A 511 15.56 -20.33 -43.69
N TYR A 512 15.32 -19.50 -44.71
CA TYR A 512 15.21 -18.04 -44.59
C TYR A 512 13.86 -17.61 -43.97
N ASN A 513 13.89 -16.62 -43.07
CA ASN A 513 12.70 -15.86 -42.66
C ASN A 513 12.74 -14.46 -43.25
N ASN A 514 11.68 -14.09 -43.97
CA ASN A 514 11.38 -12.71 -44.35
C ASN A 514 9.86 -12.59 -44.41
N PHE A 515 9.23 -11.88 -43.48
CA PHE A 515 7.79 -11.60 -43.53
C PHE A 515 7.46 -10.23 -42.96
N GLN A 516 6.48 -9.60 -43.60
CA GLN A 516 6.22 -8.16 -43.57
C GLN A 516 5.08 -7.79 -42.61
N ASP A 517 5.01 -6.52 -42.25
CA ASP A 517 3.91 -5.92 -41.48
C ASP A 517 2.51 -6.19 -42.08
N ARG A 518 1.52 -6.36 -41.19
CA ARG A 518 0.20 -5.74 -41.37
C ARG A 518 -0.54 -5.52 -40.05
N TYR A 519 -1.17 -4.35 -39.93
CA TYR A 519 -2.11 -3.97 -38.87
C TYR A 519 -3.54 -4.46 -39.17
N GLU A 520 -4.45 -4.20 -38.22
CA GLU A 520 -5.93 -4.35 -38.26
C GLU A 520 -6.47 -5.78 -38.08
N VAL A 521 -7.07 -6.07 -36.91
CA VAL A 521 -8.46 -5.71 -36.54
C VAL A 521 -8.50 -5.33 -35.06
#